data_AF-A0A662U983-F1
#
_entry.id   AF-A0A662U983-F1
#
_cell.length_a   1.000
_cell.length_b   1.000
_cell.length_c   1.000
_cell.angle_alpha   90.00
_cell.angle_beta   90.00
_cell.angle_gamma   90.00
#
_symmetry.space_group_name_H-M   'P 1'
#
loop_
_entity.id
_entity.type
_entity.pdbx_description
1 polymer ?
#
loop_
_entity_poly.entity_id
_entity_poly.type
_entity_poly.pdbx_seq_one_letter_code
_entity_poly.pdbx_strand_id
1 'polypeptide(L)'
;MMLDKVLSKCPWTLVLLFKLKDLGGEATALEIARGIGVRTYVVKRGMWWLKKFKAVEEDVSSEPRKFKMTVEAIRALDKIVLNKWVKGNTIVVLYGDMFYVFICRSKEIVVKTVPKEIVNTVRLYTMKGITDINLLYEKTGFSKPLISLALRAIKTLSR
;
A
#
# COMPACT_ATOMS: atom_id res chain seq x y z
N MET A 1 -7.41 8.70 13.93
CA MET A 1 -8.41 8.34 12.89
C MET A 1 -8.32 6.84 12.57
N MET A 2 -9.31 6.24 11.86
CA MET A 2 -9.29 4.80 11.51
C MET A 2 -8.01 4.40 10.77
N LEU A 3 -7.56 5.24 9.83
CA LEU A 3 -6.32 5.02 9.09
C LEU A 3 -5.08 4.96 9.98
N ASP A 4 -4.96 5.82 10.99
CA ASP A 4 -3.81 5.77 11.92
C ASP A 4 -3.76 4.44 12.68
N LYS A 5 -4.94 3.87 13.03
CA LYS A 5 -5.02 2.54 13.67
C LYS A 5 -4.58 1.44 12.70
N VAL A 6 -5.05 1.49 11.45
CA VAL A 6 -4.66 0.54 10.42
C VAL A 6 -3.15 0.62 10.14
N LEU A 7 -2.62 1.82 9.95
CA LEU A 7 -1.21 2.06 9.61
C LEU A 7 -0.26 1.68 10.76
N SER A 8 -0.68 1.85 12.02
CA SER A 8 0.13 1.50 13.19
C SER A 8 0.09 0.01 13.56
N LYS A 9 -0.99 -0.72 13.25
CA LYS A 9 -1.16 -2.13 13.65
C LYS A 9 -1.02 -3.12 12.51
N CYS A 10 -1.55 -2.81 11.33
CA CYS A 10 -1.58 -3.73 10.19
C CYS A 10 -1.59 -2.97 8.85
N PRO A 11 -0.53 -2.18 8.56
CA PRO A 11 -0.52 -1.28 7.41
C PRO A 11 -0.78 -2.01 6.09
N TRP A 12 -0.35 -3.27 5.98
CA TRP A 12 -0.53 -4.12 4.79
C TRP A 12 -1.98 -4.33 4.37
N THR A 13 -2.94 -4.13 5.28
CA THR A 13 -4.37 -4.25 4.96
C THR A 13 -4.89 -3.06 4.16
N LEU A 14 -4.17 -1.94 4.12
CA LEU A 14 -4.59 -0.74 3.41
C LEU A 14 -4.73 -0.98 1.89
N VAL A 15 -3.89 -1.81 1.29
CA VAL A 15 -4.04 -2.15 -0.14
C VAL A 15 -5.29 -2.97 -0.42
N LEU A 16 -5.77 -3.75 0.55
CA LEU A 16 -7.05 -4.46 0.42
C LEU A 16 -8.22 -3.48 0.43
N LEU A 17 -8.16 -2.46 1.30
CA LEU A 17 -9.14 -1.37 1.33
C LEU A 17 -9.16 -0.59 0.02
N PHE A 18 -7.99 -0.22 -0.52
CA PHE A 18 -7.92 0.43 -1.82
C PHE A 18 -8.53 -0.42 -2.92
N LYS A 19 -8.20 -1.72 -2.96
CA LYS A 19 -8.77 -2.61 -3.97
C LYS A 19 -10.27 -2.77 -3.82
N LEU A 20 -10.76 -2.90 -2.60
CA LEU A 20 -12.20 -3.01 -2.34
C LEU A 20 -12.93 -1.74 -2.80
N LYS A 21 -12.36 -0.55 -2.56
CA LYS A 21 -12.87 0.71 -3.11
C LYS A 21 -12.84 0.72 -4.64
N ASP A 22 -11.74 0.30 -5.25
CA ASP A 22 -11.60 0.20 -6.72
C ASP A 22 -12.63 -0.77 -7.34
N LEU A 23 -13.16 -1.72 -6.56
CA LEU A 23 -14.23 -2.66 -6.94
C LEU A 23 -15.65 -2.15 -6.62
N GLY A 24 -15.81 -0.87 -6.24
CA GLY A 24 -17.11 -0.28 -5.92
C GLY A 24 -17.50 -0.32 -4.43
N GLY A 25 -16.58 -0.73 -3.55
CA GLY A 25 -16.79 -0.74 -2.10
C GLY A 25 -17.41 -2.02 -1.57
N GLU A 26 -17.73 -2.99 -2.42
CA GLU A 26 -18.27 -4.30 -2.04
C GLU A 26 -17.70 -5.41 -2.95
N ALA A 27 -17.08 -6.44 -2.37
CA ALA A 27 -16.51 -7.54 -3.15
C ALA A 27 -16.26 -8.79 -2.31
N THR A 28 -16.20 -9.94 -2.97
CA THR A 28 -15.77 -11.22 -2.40
C THR A 28 -14.25 -11.25 -2.18
N ALA A 29 -13.80 -12.14 -1.28
CA ALA A 29 -12.36 -12.34 -1.05
C ALA A 29 -11.60 -12.73 -2.33
N LEU A 30 -12.25 -13.46 -3.24
CA LEU A 30 -11.64 -13.93 -4.50
C LEU A 30 -11.42 -12.78 -5.49
N GLU A 31 -12.38 -11.89 -5.64
CA GLU A 31 -12.27 -10.72 -6.53
C GLU A 31 -11.14 -9.79 -6.08
N ILE A 32 -11.05 -9.53 -4.77
CA ILE A 32 -9.96 -8.74 -4.19
C ILE A 32 -8.62 -9.45 -4.40
N ALA A 33 -8.55 -10.76 -4.14
CA ALA A 33 -7.34 -11.56 -4.29
C ALA A 33 -6.78 -11.52 -5.72
N ARG A 34 -7.66 -11.74 -6.71
CA ARG A 34 -7.32 -11.68 -8.14
C ARG A 34 -6.81 -10.29 -8.53
N GLY A 35 -7.46 -9.24 -8.04
CA GLY A 35 -7.11 -7.88 -8.44
C GLY A 35 -5.83 -7.32 -7.83
N ILE A 36 -5.22 -7.99 -6.83
CA ILE A 36 -3.94 -7.60 -6.21
C ILE A 36 -2.84 -8.64 -6.49
N GLY A 37 -3.20 -9.85 -6.92
CA GLY A 37 -2.25 -10.94 -7.18
C GLY A 37 -1.82 -11.68 -5.90
N VAL A 38 -2.73 -11.84 -4.94
CA VAL A 38 -2.50 -12.56 -3.68
C VAL A 38 -3.46 -13.74 -3.54
N ARG A 39 -3.17 -14.68 -2.65
CA ARG A 39 -4.08 -15.79 -2.33
C ARG A 39 -5.24 -15.32 -1.45
N THR A 40 -6.41 -15.94 -1.62
CA THR A 40 -7.64 -15.60 -0.88
C THR A 40 -7.48 -15.63 0.64
N TYR A 41 -6.61 -16.49 1.19
CA TYR A 41 -6.37 -16.53 2.63
C TYR A 41 -5.73 -15.23 3.16
N VAL A 42 -4.87 -14.57 2.36
CA VAL A 42 -4.25 -13.28 2.72
C VAL A 42 -5.32 -12.22 2.84
N VAL A 43 -6.25 -12.20 1.88
CA VAL A 43 -7.40 -11.30 1.89
C VAL A 43 -8.30 -11.55 3.10
N LYS A 44 -8.69 -12.80 3.36
CA LYS A 44 -9.54 -13.15 4.52
C LYS A 44 -8.90 -12.70 5.84
N ARG A 45 -7.59 -12.94 6.02
CA ARG A 45 -6.84 -12.48 7.20
C ARG A 45 -6.82 -10.96 7.32
N GLY A 46 -6.70 -10.25 6.20
CA GLY A 46 -6.69 -8.79 6.19
C GLY A 46 -8.07 -8.21 6.46
N MET A 47 -9.12 -8.81 5.90
CA MET A 47 -10.50 -8.42 6.18
C MET A 47 -10.87 -8.65 7.65
N TRP A 48 -10.38 -9.70 8.29
CA TRP A 48 -10.53 -9.88 9.74
C TRP A 48 -9.97 -8.71 10.55
N TRP A 49 -8.79 -8.20 10.19
CA TRP A 49 -8.23 -6.99 10.81
C TRP A 49 -9.09 -5.76 10.52
N LEU A 50 -9.48 -5.56 9.26
CA LEU A 50 -10.30 -4.40 8.86
C LEU A 50 -11.67 -4.38 9.54
N LYS A 51 -12.29 -5.55 9.78
CA LYS A 51 -13.50 -5.69 10.60
C LYS A 51 -13.26 -5.21 12.03
N LYS A 52 -12.13 -5.60 12.65
CA LYS A 52 -11.76 -5.11 14.00
C LYS A 52 -11.63 -3.59 14.09
N PHE A 53 -11.22 -2.94 13.01
CA PHE A 53 -11.13 -1.47 12.94
C PHE A 53 -12.42 -0.80 12.44
N LYS A 54 -13.51 -1.56 12.24
CA LYS A 54 -14.77 -1.08 11.68
C LYS A 54 -14.61 -0.41 10.31
N ALA A 55 -13.63 -0.86 9.53
CA ALA A 55 -13.39 -0.36 8.17
C ALA A 55 -14.21 -1.12 7.12
N VAL A 56 -14.56 -2.38 7.43
CA VAL A 56 -15.40 -3.22 6.59
C VAL A 56 -16.37 -4.03 7.44
N GLU A 57 -17.49 -4.40 6.83
CA GLU A 57 -18.48 -5.34 7.32
C GLU A 57 -18.49 -6.56 6.40
N GLU A 58 -18.95 -7.71 6.90
CA GLU A 58 -19.10 -8.93 6.09
C GLU A 58 -20.58 -9.17 5.93
N ASP A 59 -21.05 -9.23 4.68
CA ASP A 59 -22.39 -9.66 4.36
C ASP A 59 -22.43 -11.19 4.44
N VAL A 60 -23.05 -11.68 5.50
CA VAL A 60 -23.23 -13.11 5.77
C VAL A 60 -24.43 -13.70 5.03
N SER A 61 -25.28 -12.86 4.42
CA SER A 61 -26.43 -13.30 3.64
C SER A 61 -26.09 -13.61 2.18
N SER A 62 -24.94 -13.14 1.68
CA SER A 62 -24.50 -13.38 0.32
C SER A 62 -23.65 -14.65 0.21
N GLU A 63 -23.85 -15.42 -0.87
CA GLU A 63 -22.98 -16.56 -1.23
C GLU A 63 -22.43 -16.35 -2.67
N PRO A 64 -21.10 -16.15 -2.84
CA PRO A 64 -20.06 -16.11 -1.82
C PRO A 64 -20.17 -14.89 -0.91
N ARG A 65 -19.67 -15.01 0.33
CA ARG A 65 -19.64 -13.90 1.30
C ARG A 65 -18.87 -12.71 0.74
N LYS A 66 -19.46 -11.52 0.88
CA LYS A 66 -18.88 -10.26 0.45
C LYS A 66 -18.44 -9.42 1.63
N PHE A 67 -17.41 -8.60 1.39
CA PHE A 67 -17.00 -7.56 2.31
C PHE A 67 -17.48 -6.22 1.77
N LYS A 68 -18.06 -5.39 2.64
CA LYS A 68 -18.55 -4.05 2.31
C LYS A 68 -17.79 -3.02 3.12
N MET A 69 -17.36 -1.94 2.48
CA MET A 69 -16.71 -0.83 3.17
C MET A 69 -17.72 -0.01 3.98
N THR A 70 -17.30 0.46 5.15
CA THR A 70 -18.05 1.46 5.90
C THR A 70 -17.89 2.84 5.28
N VAL A 71 -18.87 3.73 5.49
CA VAL A 71 -18.84 5.10 4.98
C VAL A 71 -17.63 5.86 5.52
N GLU A 72 -17.27 5.62 6.78
CA GLU A 72 -16.09 6.19 7.42
C GLU A 72 -14.80 5.76 6.73
N ALA A 73 -14.72 4.49 6.31
CA ALA A 73 -13.56 3.99 5.58
C ALA A 73 -13.44 4.60 4.19
N ILE A 74 -14.55 4.75 3.48
CA ILE A 74 -14.59 5.39 2.16
C ILE A 74 -14.07 6.83 2.27
N ARG A 75 -14.63 7.62 3.20
CA ARG A 75 -14.21 9.01 3.44
C ARG A 75 -12.74 9.13 3.84
N ALA A 76 -12.24 8.17 4.61
CA ALA A 76 -10.84 8.16 5.01
C ALA A 76 -9.92 7.89 3.80
N LEU A 77 -10.27 6.92 2.94
CA LEU A 77 -9.49 6.61 1.74
C LEU A 77 -9.53 7.74 0.71
N ASP A 78 -10.65 8.45 0.55
CA ASP A 78 -10.75 9.55 -0.41
C ASP A 78 -9.73 10.67 -0.16
N LYS A 79 -9.33 10.87 1.10
CA LYS A 79 -8.28 11.84 1.47
C LYS A 79 -6.89 11.47 0.97
N ILE A 80 -6.65 10.20 0.64
CA ILE A 80 -5.32 9.67 0.33
C ILE A 80 -5.26 8.96 -1.02
N VAL A 81 -6.38 8.83 -1.73
CA VAL A 81 -6.46 8.10 -3.01
C VAL A 81 -5.64 8.75 -4.12
N LEU A 82 -5.55 10.09 -4.12
CA LEU A 82 -4.72 10.85 -5.07
C LEU A 82 -3.21 10.68 -4.82
N ASN A 83 -2.86 10.17 -3.63
CA ASN A 83 -1.48 9.90 -3.22
C ASN A 83 -1.14 8.41 -3.36
N LYS A 84 -1.80 7.69 -4.28
CA LYS A 84 -1.59 6.26 -4.58
C LYS A 84 -1.00 6.09 -5.98
N TRP A 85 0.08 5.33 -6.09
CA TRP A 85 0.69 4.92 -7.35
C TRP A 85 0.84 3.40 -7.41
N VAL A 86 0.65 2.81 -8.59
CA VAL A 86 0.68 1.36 -8.79
C VAL A 86 1.55 1.04 -9.99
N LYS A 87 2.50 0.11 -9.85
CA LYS A 87 3.32 -0.40 -10.95
C LYS A 87 3.65 -1.88 -10.72
N GLY A 88 3.11 -2.73 -11.59
CA GLY A 88 3.20 -4.19 -11.42
C GLY A 88 2.62 -4.62 -10.08
N ASN A 89 3.40 -5.35 -9.28
CA ASN A 89 2.99 -5.81 -7.96
C ASN A 89 3.34 -4.83 -6.81
N THR A 90 3.82 -3.64 -7.13
CA THR A 90 4.21 -2.62 -6.13
C THR A 90 3.20 -1.49 -6.12
N ILE A 91 2.72 -1.15 -4.93
CA ILE A 91 1.83 -0.01 -4.68
C ILE A 91 2.57 0.93 -3.73
N VAL A 92 2.56 2.23 -4.02
CA VAL A 92 3.15 3.27 -3.19
C VAL A 92 2.07 4.24 -2.76
N VAL A 93 2.02 4.55 -1.48
CA VAL A 93 1.07 5.52 -0.91
C VAL A 93 1.83 6.55 -0.11
N LEU A 94 1.62 7.84 -0.38
CA LEU A 94 2.13 8.91 0.47
C LEU A 94 1.09 9.24 1.55
N TYR A 95 1.47 9.11 2.82
CA TYR A 95 0.65 9.48 3.97
C TYR A 95 1.48 10.31 4.95
N GLY A 96 1.07 11.56 5.18
CA GLY A 96 1.93 12.54 5.86
C GLY A 96 3.27 12.69 5.12
N ASP A 97 4.37 12.54 5.84
CA ASP A 97 5.73 12.61 5.30
C ASP A 97 6.37 11.23 5.05
N MET A 98 5.58 10.17 4.99
CA MET A 98 6.05 8.81 4.79
C MET A 98 5.46 8.18 3.53
N PHE A 99 6.32 7.61 2.69
CA PHE A 99 5.90 6.68 1.66
C PHE A 99 5.76 5.28 2.25
N TYR A 100 4.58 4.69 2.09
CA TYR A 100 4.31 3.28 2.33
C TYR A 100 4.45 2.55 1.00
N VAL A 101 5.41 1.63 0.93
CA VAL A 101 5.69 0.79 -0.24
C VAL A 101 5.20 -0.62 0.05
N PHE A 102 4.12 -0.98 -0.63
CA PHE A 102 3.50 -2.30 -0.56
C PHE A 102 4.00 -3.16 -1.72
N ILE A 103 4.46 -4.37 -1.41
CA ILE A 103 4.88 -5.35 -2.39
C ILE A 103 3.96 -6.55 -2.25
N CYS A 104 3.06 -6.70 -3.22
CA CYS A 104 2.07 -7.76 -3.23
C CYS A 104 2.69 -9.03 -3.82
N ARG A 105 2.66 -10.12 -3.05
CA ARG A 105 3.15 -11.44 -3.47
C ARG A 105 2.04 -12.45 -3.23
N SER A 106 2.05 -13.56 -3.97
CA SER A 106 1.00 -14.59 -3.87
C SER A 106 0.67 -14.99 -2.42
N LYS A 107 1.68 -15.09 -1.54
CA LYS A 107 1.52 -15.56 -0.15
C LYS A 107 1.49 -14.45 0.91
N GLU A 108 1.81 -13.22 0.57
CA GLU A 108 1.99 -12.14 1.55
C GLU A 108 1.92 -10.74 0.92
N ILE A 109 1.65 -9.74 1.75
CA ILE A 109 1.79 -8.33 1.38
C ILE A 109 2.84 -7.72 2.29
N VAL A 110 4.02 -7.42 1.73
CA VAL A 110 5.11 -6.81 2.47
C VAL A 110 4.93 -5.32 2.45
N VAL A 111 5.08 -4.67 3.61
CA VAL A 111 5.07 -3.21 3.72
C VAL A 111 6.42 -2.74 4.21
N LYS A 112 6.96 -1.76 3.50
CA LYS A 112 8.11 -0.99 3.95
C LYS A 112 7.75 0.48 3.94
N THR A 113 8.41 1.25 4.78
CA THR A 113 8.22 2.70 4.86
C THR A 113 9.53 3.40 4.55
N VAL A 114 9.44 4.54 3.88
CA VAL A 114 10.58 5.42 3.63
C VAL A 114 10.12 6.88 3.74
N PRO A 115 10.86 7.73 4.48
CA PRO A 115 10.55 9.15 4.55
C PRO A 115 10.55 9.81 3.17
N LYS A 116 9.62 10.74 2.97
CA LYS A 116 9.48 11.53 1.74
C LYS A 116 10.75 12.29 1.42
N GLU A 117 11.43 12.83 2.43
CA GLU A 117 12.71 13.52 2.29
C GLU A 117 13.78 12.62 1.64
N ILE A 118 13.93 11.39 2.11
CA ILE A 118 14.90 10.43 1.54
C ILE A 118 14.56 10.14 0.07
N VAL A 119 13.29 9.92 -0.24
CA VAL A 119 12.84 9.71 -1.63
C VAL A 119 13.15 10.91 -2.50
N ASN A 120 12.89 12.13 -2.02
CA ASN A 120 13.18 13.36 -2.76
C ASN A 120 14.68 13.56 -2.97
N THR A 121 15.50 13.36 -1.94
CA THR A 121 16.96 13.47 -2.04
C THR A 121 17.51 12.47 -3.04
N VAL A 122 17.12 11.19 -2.95
CA VAL A 122 17.53 10.18 -3.94
C VAL A 122 17.04 10.56 -5.34
N ARG A 123 15.81 11.08 -5.47
CA ARG A 123 15.26 11.51 -6.77
C ARG A 123 16.11 12.59 -7.43
N LEU A 124 16.59 13.58 -6.66
CA LEU A 124 17.46 14.64 -7.18
C LEU A 124 18.75 14.09 -7.80
N TYR A 125 19.34 13.05 -7.22
CA TYR A 125 20.51 12.37 -7.78
C TYR A 125 20.16 11.52 -9.00
N THR A 126 19.02 10.81 -8.98
CA THR A 126 18.57 10.03 -10.16
C THR A 126 18.28 10.91 -11.37
N MET A 127 17.77 12.13 -11.18
CA MET A 127 17.57 13.09 -12.27
C MET A 127 18.89 13.57 -12.89
N LYS A 128 20.01 13.45 -12.15
CA LYS A 128 21.37 13.71 -12.64
C LYS A 128 22.04 12.46 -13.24
N GLY A 129 21.28 11.38 -13.44
CA GLY A 129 21.76 10.12 -13.99
C GLY A 129 22.39 9.14 -12.99
N ILE A 130 22.41 9.46 -11.69
CA ILE A 130 23.02 8.59 -10.67
C ILE A 130 21.96 7.63 -10.13
N THR A 131 22.03 6.36 -10.54
CA THR A 131 21.11 5.31 -10.09
C THR A 131 21.81 4.16 -9.34
N ASP A 132 23.14 4.13 -9.34
CA ASP A 132 23.91 3.12 -8.63
C ASP A 132 23.80 3.30 -7.11
N ILE A 133 23.58 2.20 -6.39
CA ILE A 133 23.33 2.22 -4.95
C ILE A 133 24.58 2.61 -4.15
N ASN A 134 25.77 2.21 -4.61
CA ASN A 134 27.02 2.54 -3.91
C ASN A 134 27.35 4.02 -4.06
N LEU A 135 27.20 4.56 -5.28
CA LEU A 135 27.37 6.00 -5.52
C LEU A 135 26.35 6.84 -4.73
N LEU A 136 25.09 6.41 -4.68
CA LEU A 136 24.08 7.09 -3.87
C LEU A 136 24.40 7.01 -2.37
N TYR A 137 24.94 5.89 -1.89
CA TYR A 137 25.39 5.74 -0.50
C TYR A 137 26.51 6.75 -0.19
N GLU A 138 27.52 6.84 -1.05
CA GLU A 138 28.64 7.80 -0.88
C GLU A 138 28.17 9.26 -0.90
N LYS A 139 27.17 9.59 -1.73
CA LYS A 139 26.66 10.97 -1.85
C LYS A 139 25.69 11.39 -0.76
N THR A 140 24.92 10.45 -0.21
CA THR A 140 23.80 10.78 0.71
C THR A 140 24.03 10.31 2.15
N GLY A 141 24.91 9.32 2.36
CA GLY A 141 25.09 8.66 3.65
C GLY A 141 23.92 7.76 4.08
N PHE A 142 22.83 7.68 3.31
CA PHE A 142 21.70 6.81 3.63
C PHE A 142 22.07 5.35 3.46
N SER A 143 21.53 4.48 4.33
CA SER A 143 21.81 3.04 4.21
C SER A 143 21.37 2.48 2.86
N LYS A 144 22.15 1.53 2.31
CA LYS A 144 21.86 0.88 1.02
C LYS A 144 20.43 0.29 0.95
N PRO A 145 19.87 -0.33 2.02
CA PRO A 145 18.49 -0.78 2.01
C PRO A 145 17.46 0.35 1.86
N LEU A 146 17.68 1.51 2.49
CA LEU A 146 16.81 2.68 2.35
C LEU A 146 16.89 3.27 0.95
N ILE A 147 18.10 3.36 0.38
CA ILE A 147 18.31 3.81 -1.01
C ILE A 147 17.57 2.87 -1.98
N SER A 148 17.75 1.56 -1.83
CA SER A 148 17.07 0.56 -2.67
C SER A 148 15.54 0.70 -2.60
N LEU A 149 15.01 0.96 -1.40
CA LEU A 149 13.58 1.19 -1.21
C LEU A 149 13.12 2.52 -1.83
N ALA A 150 13.89 3.59 -1.68
CA ALA A 150 13.61 4.89 -2.29
C ALA A 150 13.61 4.80 -3.82
N LEU A 151 14.61 4.15 -4.42
CA LEU A 151 14.66 3.87 -5.86
C LEU A 151 13.45 3.07 -6.33
N ARG A 152 13.03 2.07 -5.56
CA ARG A 152 11.80 1.32 -5.86
C ARG A 152 10.57 2.23 -5.82
N ALA A 153 10.45 3.09 -4.80
CA ALA A 153 9.36 4.06 -4.73
C ALA A 153 9.36 4.97 -5.96
N ILE A 154 10.50 5.59 -6.30
CA ILE A 154 10.68 6.47 -7.47
C ILE A 154 10.24 5.77 -8.76
N LYS A 155 10.67 4.52 -8.98
CA LYS A 155 10.29 3.72 -10.15
C LYS A 155 8.77 3.49 -10.26
N THR A 156 8.09 3.36 -9.12
CA THR A 156 6.62 3.23 -9.07
C THR A 156 5.91 4.57 -9.26
N LEU A 157 6.52 5.68 -8.83
CA LEU A 157 5.98 7.04 -9.02
C LEU A 157 6.09 7.52 -10.48
N SER A 158 7.08 7.04 -11.23
CA SER A 158 7.25 7.34 -12.66
C SER A 158 6.26 6.51 -13.49
N ARG A 159 5.33 7.20 -14.18
CA ARG A 159 4.40 6.59 -15.17
C ARG A 159 5.18 5.80 -16.21
#